data_AF-A0A7F8PZ14-F1
#
_entry.id   AF-A0A7F8PZ14-F1
#
_cell.length_a   1.000
_cell.length_b   1.000
_cell.length_c   1.000
_cell.angle_alpha   90.00
_cell.angle_beta   90.00
_cell.angle_gamma   90.00
#
_symmetry.space_group_name_H-M   'P 1'
#
loop_
_entity.id
_entity.type
_entity.pdbx_description
1 polymer ?
#
loop_
_entity_poly.entity_id
_entity_poly.type
_entity_poly.pdbx_seq_one_letter_code
_entity_poly.pdbx_strand_id
1 'polypeptide(L)'
;MDLYRSRLCWYDYVEVRDGFWRKAPLRGRFCGGKIPEPIVSTDSRLWVEFRSSSNWVGKGFFAIYEAICGGDVKKDNGHIQSPNYPDDYRPSKVCIWRIQVSEGFHVGLTFQSFEIERHDSCAYDYLEVRDGHSESSTLIGRYCGYEKPDDIKSTSSRLWLKFVSDGSINKAGFAVNFFKEVDECSRPNRGGCEQRCLNTLGSYKCSCDPGYELAPDKRRCEAACGGFLTKLNGSITSPGWPKEYPPNKNCIWQLVAPTQYRISLQFDFFETEGNDVCKYDFVEVRSGLTADSKLHGKFCGSEKPEVITSQYNNMRVEFKSDNTVSKKGFKAHFFSDKDECSKDNGGCQQDCVNTFGSYECQCRSGFVLHDNKHDCKEVSAAC
;
A
#
# COMPACT_ATOMS: atom_id res chain seq x y z
N MET A 1 5.96 40.32 -42.35
CA MET A 1 6.01 41.27 -41.21
C MET A 1 6.04 42.67 -41.80
N ASP A 2 5.19 43.56 -41.32
CA ASP A 2 5.00 44.91 -41.85
C ASP A 2 4.72 45.86 -40.69
N LEU A 3 5.79 46.21 -39.97
CA LEU A 3 5.77 47.13 -38.83
C LEU A 3 6.60 48.38 -39.13
N TYR A 4 6.36 49.48 -38.40
CA TYR A 4 7.17 50.68 -38.52
C TYR A 4 8.65 50.38 -38.24
N ARG A 5 9.53 50.72 -39.18
CA ARG A 5 10.97 50.50 -39.04
C ARG A 5 11.59 51.62 -38.22
N SER A 6 12.17 51.29 -37.08
CA SER A 6 12.94 52.24 -36.28
C SER A 6 14.28 51.66 -35.86
N ARG A 7 15.23 52.54 -35.50
CA ARG A 7 16.47 52.11 -34.83
C ARG A 7 16.09 51.45 -33.50
N LEU A 8 16.62 50.25 -33.26
CA LEU A 8 16.38 49.44 -32.04
C LEU A 8 14.90 49.06 -31.76
N CYS A 9 13.99 49.22 -32.72
CA CYS A 9 12.57 48.83 -32.57
C CYS A 9 11.91 49.47 -31.33
N TRP A 10 12.02 50.80 -31.21
CA TRP A 10 11.49 51.58 -30.09
C TRP A 10 10.00 51.91 -30.18
N TYR A 11 9.47 51.97 -31.41
CA TYR A 11 8.05 52.27 -31.63
C TYR A 11 7.26 50.97 -31.72
N ASP A 12 7.02 50.48 -32.95
CA ASP A 12 6.27 49.26 -33.16
C ASP A 12 7.22 48.06 -33.16
N TYR A 13 6.94 47.07 -32.32
CA TYR A 13 7.76 45.87 -32.24
C TYR A 13 6.98 44.62 -31.83
N VAL A 14 7.52 43.48 -32.25
CA VAL A 14 7.21 42.16 -31.67
C VAL A 14 8.40 41.72 -30.84
N GLU A 15 8.16 41.41 -29.58
CA GLU A 15 9.14 40.92 -28.63
C GLU A 15 8.83 39.46 -28.29
N VAL A 16 9.85 38.60 -28.37
CA VAL A 16 9.72 37.17 -28.05
C VAL A 16 10.68 36.84 -26.92
N ARG A 17 10.16 36.19 -25.87
CA ARG A 17 10.92 35.77 -24.69
C ARG A 17 10.73 34.28 -24.41
N ASP A 18 11.74 33.67 -23.82
CA ASP A 18 11.79 32.23 -23.56
C ASP A 18 11.28 31.88 -22.16
N GLY A 19 9.98 31.65 -22.04
CA GLY A 19 9.30 31.42 -20.76
C GLY A 19 7.87 31.94 -20.75
N PHE A 20 7.29 32.09 -19.56
CA PHE A 20 5.85 32.36 -19.38
C PHE A 20 5.48 33.84 -19.16
N TRP A 21 6.44 34.75 -19.05
CA TRP A 21 6.19 36.10 -18.53
C TRP A 21 7.18 37.14 -19.05
N ARG A 22 6.84 38.43 -18.90
CA ARG A 22 7.60 39.58 -19.41
C ARG A 22 9.05 39.72 -18.92
N LYS A 23 9.46 39.01 -17.86
CA LYS A 23 10.85 39.02 -17.34
C LYS A 23 11.68 37.82 -17.82
N ALA A 24 11.10 36.93 -18.62
CA ALA A 24 11.82 35.80 -19.20
C ALA A 24 12.98 36.26 -20.12
N PRO A 25 14.02 35.43 -20.33
CA PRO A 25 15.14 35.73 -21.23
C PRO A 25 14.66 36.21 -22.61
N LEU A 26 15.19 37.34 -23.09
CA LEU A 26 14.84 37.92 -24.38
C LEU A 26 15.45 37.09 -25.51
N ARG A 27 14.60 36.57 -26.41
CA ARG A 27 15.05 35.93 -27.66
C ARG A 27 15.27 36.94 -28.77
N GLY A 28 14.41 37.95 -28.85
CA GLY A 28 14.62 39.04 -29.79
C GLY A 28 13.49 40.06 -29.77
N ARG A 29 13.79 41.23 -30.33
CA ARG A 29 12.83 42.30 -30.59
C ARG A 29 12.91 42.67 -32.06
N PHE A 30 11.78 42.67 -32.73
CA PHE A 30 11.68 42.72 -34.19
C PHE A 30 10.76 43.85 -34.64
N CYS A 31 11.14 44.56 -35.70
CA CYS A 31 10.39 45.65 -36.32
C CYS A 31 10.78 45.80 -37.80
N GLY A 32 10.04 46.61 -38.55
CA GLY A 32 10.24 46.77 -39.99
C GLY A 32 9.66 45.61 -40.82
N GLY A 33 10.25 45.40 -42.00
CA GLY A 33 9.81 44.37 -42.96
C GLY A 33 10.62 43.07 -42.96
N LYS A 34 11.73 43.00 -42.21
CA LYS A 34 12.61 41.82 -42.21
C LYS A 34 11.99 40.70 -41.38
N ILE A 35 11.78 39.54 -41.99
CA ILE A 35 11.34 38.33 -41.30
C ILE A 35 12.53 37.78 -40.49
N PRO A 36 12.39 37.55 -39.18
CA PRO A 36 13.45 36.94 -38.38
C PRO A 36 13.60 35.44 -38.68
N GLU A 37 14.77 34.89 -38.36
CA GLU A 37 14.98 33.44 -38.38
C GLU A 37 14.03 32.72 -37.40
N PRO A 38 13.68 31.45 -37.64
CA PRO A 38 12.83 30.67 -36.75
C PRO A 38 13.33 30.71 -35.30
N ILE A 39 12.43 31.08 -34.39
CA ILE A 39 12.75 31.22 -32.95
C ILE A 39 12.39 29.90 -32.26
N VAL A 40 13.38 29.28 -31.63
CA VAL A 40 13.21 28.02 -30.88
C VAL A 40 13.31 28.32 -29.38
N SER A 41 12.31 27.86 -28.62
CA SER A 41 12.32 27.91 -27.15
C SER A 41 13.29 26.91 -26.55
N THR A 42 13.75 27.15 -25.32
CA THR A 42 14.47 26.11 -24.55
C THR A 42 13.55 25.09 -23.91
N ASP A 43 12.26 25.39 -23.81
CA ASP A 43 11.22 24.58 -23.16
C ASP A 43 9.89 24.71 -23.92
N SER A 44 8.78 24.33 -23.30
CA SER A 44 7.41 24.35 -23.83
C SER A 44 6.71 25.72 -23.85
N ARG A 45 7.42 26.83 -23.56
CA ARG A 45 6.79 28.16 -23.37
C ARG A 45 7.54 29.29 -24.05
N LEU A 46 6.81 30.09 -24.83
CA LEU A 46 7.25 31.39 -25.34
C LEU A 46 6.26 32.47 -24.91
N TRP A 47 6.78 33.62 -24.52
CA TRP A 47 6.00 34.83 -24.28
C TRP A 47 6.20 35.80 -25.44
N VAL A 48 5.12 36.16 -26.11
CA VAL A 48 5.13 37.06 -27.28
C VAL A 48 4.35 38.32 -26.95
N GLU A 49 4.98 39.47 -27.08
CA GLU A 49 4.35 40.78 -26.91
C GLU A 49 4.44 41.57 -28.21
N PHE A 50 3.30 42.09 -28.65
CA PHE A 50 3.24 43.10 -29.70
C PHE A 50 2.94 44.45 -29.06
N ARG A 51 3.76 45.45 -29.38
CA ARG A 51 3.55 46.84 -28.98
C ARG A 51 3.51 47.73 -30.21
N SER A 52 2.55 48.64 -30.24
CA SER A 52 2.39 49.67 -31.27
C SER A 52 2.36 51.04 -30.60
N SER A 53 3.12 51.99 -31.12
CA SER A 53 3.16 53.38 -30.60
C SER A 53 3.51 54.42 -31.67
N SER A 54 3.68 54.01 -32.93
CA SER A 54 3.81 54.91 -34.07
C SER A 54 2.44 55.35 -34.60
N ASN A 55 2.40 56.46 -35.34
CA ASN A 55 1.21 56.89 -36.10
C ASN A 55 1.11 56.21 -37.48
N TRP A 56 1.97 55.22 -37.74
CA TRP A 56 2.03 54.50 -39.00
C TRP A 56 1.24 53.20 -38.89
N VAL A 57 0.51 52.86 -39.94
CA VAL A 57 -0.33 51.65 -40.00
C VAL A 57 0.23 50.70 -41.05
N GLY A 58 0.50 49.46 -40.64
CA GLY A 58 0.96 48.39 -41.51
C GLY A 58 0.03 47.18 -41.47
N LYS A 59 0.33 46.19 -42.32
CA LYS A 59 -0.38 44.91 -42.34
C LYS A 59 -0.12 44.04 -41.12
N GLY A 60 0.88 44.38 -40.29
CA GLY A 60 1.22 43.63 -39.09
C GLY A 60 2.07 42.40 -39.37
N PHE A 61 1.88 41.33 -38.60
CA PHE A 61 2.61 40.08 -38.77
C PHE A 61 1.68 38.88 -38.70
N PHE A 62 2.09 37.83 -39.39
CA PHE A 62 1.52 36.50 -39.29
C PHE A 62 2.67 35.57 -38.93
N ALA A 63 2.46 34.73 -37.93
CA ALA A 63 3.43 33.75 -37.49
C ALA A 63 2.74 32.40 -37.34
N ILE A 64 3.44 31.35 -37.74
CA ILE A 64 3.07 29.97 -37.46
C ILE A 64 4.04 29.44 -36.41
N TYR A 65 3.57 28.54 -35.57
CA TYR A 65 4.41 27.82 -34.64
C TYR A 65 4.22 26.31 -34.84
N GLU A 66 5.28 25.59 -34.49
CA GLU A 66 5.29 24.14 -34.46
C GLU A 66 5.95 23.70 -33.16
N ALA A 67 5.26 22.83 -32.42
CA ALA A 67 5.86 22.16 -31.28
C ALA A 67 6.93 21.20 -31.80
N ILE A 68 8.19 21.53 -31.52
CA ILE A 68 9.32 20.61 -31.70
C ILE A 68 9.39 19.73 -30.45
N CYS A 69 9.76 18.46 -30.63
CA CYS A 69 9.79 17.47 -29.58
C CYS A 69 11.05 16.60 -29.65
N GLY A 70 11.40 15.96 -28.54
CA GLY A 70 12.59 15.14 -28.40
C GLY A 70 13.82 15.90 -27.90
N GLY A 71 14.97 15.22 -27.91
CA GLY A 71 16.26 15.73 -27.44
C GLY A 71 16.87 14.94 -26.29
N ASP A 72 18.08 15.32 -25.89
CA ASP A 72 18.79 14.74 -24.74
C ASP A 72 18.35 15.42 -23.44
N VAL A 73 17.86 14.63 -22.48
CA VAL A 73 17.33 15.09 -21.20
C VAL A 73 18.24 14.62 -20.07
N LYS A 74 19.21 15.46 -19.70
CA LYS A 74 20.19 15.19 -18.63
C LYS A 74 19.74 15.84 -17.32
N LYS A 75 18.73 15.27 -16.67
CA LYS A 75 18.17 15.76 -15.40
C LYS A 75 17.78 14.55 -14.53
N ASP A 76 17.81 14.73 -13.21
CA ASP A 76 17.36 13.69 -12.28
C ASP A 76 15.82 13.60 -12.18
N ASN A 77 15.09 14.55 -12.73
CA ASN A 77 13.65 14.53 -12.82
C ASN A 77 13.14 15.48 -13.91
N GLY A 78 11.91 15.24 -14.35
CA GLY A 78 11.22 16.12 -15.28
C GLY A 78 9.91 15.53 -15.77
N HIS A 79 9.25 16.27 -16.65
CA HIS A 79 8.04 15.86 -17.33
C HIS A 79 8.31 15.87 -18.84
N ILE A 80 7.69 14.92 -19.55
CA ILE A 80 7.70 14.83 -21.01
C ILE A 80 6.25 14.68 -21.45
N GLN A 81 5.88 15.44 -22.47
CA GLN A 81 4.52 15.45 -23.01
C GLN A 81 4.58 15.26 -24.52
N SER A 82 3.51 14.69 -25.07
CA SER A 82 3.27 14.74 -26.51
C SER A 82 3.23 16.21 -26.99
N PRO A 83 3.62 16.46 -28.24
CA PRO A 83 3.50 17.80 -28.83
C PRO A 83 2.07 18.31 -28.72
N ASN A 84 1.89 19.58 -28.34
CA ASN A 84 0.60 20.27 -28.14
C ASN A 84 -0.26 19.83 -26.95
N TYR A 85 0.17 18.87 -26.12
CA TYR A 85 -0.59 18.47 -24.93
C TYR A 85 -1.00 19.70 -24.07
N PRO A 86 -2.25 19.80 -23.60
CA PRO A 86 -3.31 18.77 -23.59
C PRO A 86 -4.17 18.70 -24.86
N ASP A 87 -3.91 19.54 -25.86
CA ASP A 87 -4.60 19.48 -27.15
C ASP A 87 -4.07 18.33 -28.02
N ASP A 88 -4.80 18.00 -29.08
CA ASP A 88 -4.43 16.90 -29.96
C ASP A 88 -3.03 17.07 -30.58
N TYR A 89 -2.24 16.00 -30.55
CA TYR A 89 -0.93 16.00 -31.20
C TYR A 89 -1.06 16.15 -32.72
N ARG A 90 -0.02 16.67 -33.38
CA ARG A 90 -0.03 16.78 -34.85
C ARG A 90 0.26 15.42 -35.51
N PRO A 91 -0.27 15.18 -36.72
CA PRO A 91 0.06 13.99 -37.50
C PRO A 91 1.51 14.04 -38.01
N SER A 92 2.04 12.87 -38.39
CA SER A 92 3.36 12.68 -39.02
C SER A 92 4.52 13.20 -38.16
N LYS A 93 4.46 12.98 -36.85
CA LYS A 93 5.51 13.36 -35.90
C LYS A 93 6.36 12.18 -35.49
N VAL A 94 7.65 12.44 -35.33
CA VAL A 94 8.60 11.52 -34.72
C VAL A 94 9.38 12.31 -33.68
N CYS A 95 9.14 11.98 -32.41
CA CYS A 95 9.78 12.61 -31.26
C CYS A 95 10.65 11.58 -30.56
N ILE A 96 11.93 11.89 -30.29
CA ILE A 96 12.84 10.96 -29.60
C ILE A 96 13.45 11.67 -28.40
N TRP A 97 13.21 11.15 -27.19
CA TRP A 97 13.82 11.64 -25.96
C TRP A 97 14.84 10.65 -25.43
N ARG A 98 16.05 11.14 -25.10
CA ARG A 98 17.11 10.34 -24.49
C ARG A 98 17.33 10.83 -23.07
N ILE A 99 16.69 10.14 -22.13
CA ILE A 99 16.72 10.49 -20.71
C ILE A 99 17.99 9.92 -20.09
N GLN A 100 18.69 10.74 -19.32
CA GLN A 100 19.84 10.33 -18.54
C GLN A 100 19.77 10.99 -17.15
N VAL A 101 19.67 10.15 -16.12
CA VAL A 101 19.78 10.56 -14.72
C VAL A 101 21.22 10.37 -14.24
N SER A 102 21.50 10.77 -12.99
CA SER A 102 22.79 10.54 -12.34
C SER A 102 23.27 9.08 -12.46
N GLU A 103 24.57 8.89 -12.65
CA GLU A 103 25.17 7.56 -12.75
C GLU A 103 24.98 6.74 -11.46
N GLY A 104 24.84 5.42 -11.61
CA GLY A 104 24.58 4.49 -10.50
C GLY A 104 23.13 4.43 -10.03
N PHE A 105 22.22 5.18 -10.65
CA PHE A 105 20.77 5.14 -10.38
C PHE A 105 20.00 4.64 -11.59
N HIS A 106 18.72 4.32 -11.39
CA HIS A 106 17.81 3.94 -12.46
C HIS A 106 16.85 5.09 -12.79
N VAL A 107 16.13 4.97 -13.91
CA VAL A 107 15.08 5.90 -14.33
C VAL A 107 13.74 5.25 -13.99
N GLY A 108 12.96 5.93 -13.16
CA GLY A 108 11.53 5.65 -13.01
C GLY A 108 10.73 6.53 -13.97
N LEU A 109 9.72 5.95 -14.61
CA LEU A 109 8.81 6.64 -15.51
C LEU A 109 7.36 6.35 -15.09
N THR A 110 6.59 7.39 -14.81
CA THR A 110 5.18 7.27 -14.43
C THR A 110 4.29 7.99 -15.43
N PHE A 111 3.20 7.33 -15.81
CA PHE A 111 2.23 7.92 -16.74
C PHE A 111 1.21 8.74 -15.95
N GLN A 112 1.00 9.99 -16.34
CA GLN A 112 -0.05 10.87 -15.79
C GLN A 112 -1.32 10.82 -16.65
N SER A 113 -1.17 10.74 -17.97
CA SER A 113 -2.24 10.60 -18.95
C SER A 113 -1.73 9.86 -20.18
N PHE A 114 -2.62 9.15 -20.87
CA PHE A 114 -2.27 8.38 -22.05
C PHE A 114 -3.49 8.15 -22.96
N GLU A 115 -3.50 8.85 -24.09
CA GLU A 115 -4.50 8.78 -25.14
C GLU A 115 -3.81 8.89 -26.49
N ILE A 116 -3.49 7.74 -27.08
CA ILE A 116 -2.92 7.62 -28.42
C ILE A 116 -3.91 6.82 -29.27
N GLU A 117 -3.90 7.00 -30.59
CA GLU A 117 -4.74 6.20 -31.49
C GLU A 117 -4.64 4.70 -31.16
N ARG A 118 -5.80 4.04 -31.05
CA ARG A 118 -5.88 2.62 -30.68
C ARG A 118 -5.68 1.74 -31.91
N HIS A 119 -4.77 0.79 -31.82
CA HIS A 119 -4.60 -0.29 -32.81
C HIS A 119 -4.10 -1.57 -32.12
N ASP A 120 -4.53 -2.75 -32.58
CA ASP A 120 -4.20 -4.03 -31.91
C ASP A 120 -2.70 -4.33 -31.83
N SER A 121 -1.93 -3.85 -32.81
CA SER A 121 -0.46 -3.98 -32.84
C SER A 121 0.29 -2.66 -32.68
N CYS A 122 -0.40 -1.55 -32.38
CA CYS A 122 0.19 -0.21 -32.33
C CYS A 122 1.02 0.13 -33.59
N ALA A 123 0.43 -0.10 -34.76
CA ALA A 123 1.10 0.08 -36.05
C ALA A 123 0.97 1.51 -36.60
N TYR A 124 -0.05 2.25 -36.17
CA TYR A 124 -0.27 3.65 -36.50
C TYR A 124 0.51 4.51 -35.50
N ASP A 125 -0.19 5.16 -34.57
CA ASP A 125 0.44 5.98 -33.54
C ASP A 125 0.90 5.14 -32.35
N TYR A 126 2.08 5.45 -31.81
CA TYR A 126 2.59 4.74 -30.66
C TYR A 126 3.64 5.51 -29.86
N LEU A 127 3.74 5.19 -28.57
CA LEU A 127 4.89 5.49 -27.74
C LEU A 127 5.71 4.22 -27.52
N GLU A 128 6.97 4.26 -27.90
CA GLU A 128 7.94 3.18 -27.69
C GLU A 128 8.91 3.56 -26.58
N VAL A 129 9.12 2.64 -25.63
CA VAL A 129 10.04 2.83 -24.51
C VAL A 129 11.08 1.73 -24.52
N ARG A 130 12.36 2.11 -24.41
CA ARG A 130 13.51 1.19 -24.41
C ARG A 130 14.42 1.43 -23.22
N ASP A 131 14.96 0.33 -22.69
CA ASP A 131 15.88 0.33 -21.55
C ASP A 131 17.32 0.54 -22.03
N GLY A 132 17.75 1.80 -22.06
CA GLY A 132 19.05 2.22 -22.59
C GLY A 132 19.00 3.62 -23.19
N HIS A 133 19.87 3.89 -24.17
CA HIS A 133 20.06 5.25 -24.71
C HIS A 133 19.90 5.33 -26.24
N SER A 134 19.48 4.26 -26.89
CA SER A 134 19.41 4.15 -28.35
C SER A 134 18.22 3.30 -28.81
N GLU A 135 17.91 3.38 -30.11
CA GLU A 135 16.88 2.54 -30.75
C GLU A 135 17.25 1.05 -30.76
N SER A 136 18.54 0.71 -30.64
CA SER A 136 19.01 -0.67 -30.49
C SER A 136 18.92 -1.21 -29.06
N SER A 137 18.52 -0.38 -28.09
CA SER A 137 18.37 -0.79 -26.69
C SER A 137 17.18 -1.74 -26.51
N THR A 138 17.18 -2.52 -25.44
CA THR A 138 16.14 -3.51 -25.14
C THR A 138 14.76 -2.86 -25.12
N LEU A 139 13.81 -3.41 -25.89
CA LEU A 139 12.44 -2.92 -25.93
C LEU A 139 11.74 -3.26 -24.62
N ILE A 140 11.24 -2.25 -23.91
CA ILE A 140 10.37 -2.44 -22.75
C ILE A 140 8.94 -2.65 -23.23
N GLY A 141 8.48 -1.79 -24.14
CA GLY A 141 7.16 -1.90 -24.71
C GLY A 141 6.87 -0.85 -25.76
N ARG A 142 5.83 -1.13 -26.55
CA ARG A 142 5.20 -0.21 -27.47
C ARG A 142 3.74 -0.07 -27.05
N TYR A 143 3.30 1.17 -26.87
CA TYR A 143 2.03 1.50 -26.23
C TYR A 143 1.19 2.40 -27.15
N CYS A 144 -0.10 2.13 -27.22
CA CYS A 144 -1.10 2.91 -27.95
C CYS A 144 -2.48 2.67 -27.34
N GLY A 145 -3.50 3.43 -27.77
CA GLY A 145 -4.84 3.39 -27.17
C GLY A 145 -5.01 4.29 -25.95
N TYR A 146 -6.01 3.97 -25.14
CA TYR A 146 -6.50 4.82 -24.05
C TYR A 146 -6.23 4.24 -22.65
N GLU A 147 -5.72 3.02 -22.57
CA GLU A 147 -5.35 2.42 -21.29
C GLU A 147 -3.97 2.92 -20.90
N LYS A 148 -3.88 3.50 -19.70
CA LYS A 148 -2.64 4.00 -19.16
C LYS A 148 -1.67 2.83 -18.93
N PRO A 149 -0.44 2.88 -19.50
CA PRO A 149 0.56 1.86 -19.21
C PRO A 149 0.94 1.82 -17.73
N ASP A 150 1.42 0.65 -17.31
CA ASP A 150 2.08 0.48 -16.02
C ASP A 150 3.34 1.34 -15.95
N ASP A 151 3.68 1.76 -14.73
CA ASP A 151 4.86 2.58 -14.52
C ASP A 151 6.14 1.74 -14.74
N ILE A 152 7.15 2.36 -15.34
CA ILE A 152 8.33 1.67 -15.85
C ILE A 152 9.55 1.99 -14.98
N LYS A 153 10.37 0.96 -14.71
CA LYS A 153 11.69 1.09 -14.10
C LYS A 153 12.75 0.57 -15.07
N SER A 154 13.74 1.39 -15.39
CA SER A 154 14.90 0.96 -16.19
C SER A 154 15.87 0.10 -15.37
N THR A 155 16.80 -0.58 -16.06
CA THR A 155 17.93 -1.29 -15.44
C THR A 155 19.22 -0.46 -15.42
N SER A 156 19.22 0.69 -16.10
CA SER A 156 20.38 1.60 -16.17
C SER A 156 19.99 3.05 -15.89
N SER A 157 20.98 3.96 -15.81
CA SER A 157 20.73 5.40 -15.66
C SER A 157 20.19 6.08 -16.92
N ARG A 158 19.83 5.30 -17.94
CA ARG A 158 19.40 5.79 -19.26
C ARG A 158 18.09 5.14 -19.68
N LEU A 159 17.20 5.95 -20.24
CA LEU A 159 15.93 5.49 -20.80
C LEU A 159 15.69 6.23 -22.12
N TRP A 160 15.18 5.51 -23.12
CA TRP A 160 14.95 6.06 -24.45
C TRP A 160 13.47 5.96 -24.80
N LEU A 161 12.87 7.08 -25.20
CA LEU A 161 11.45 7.16 -25.59
C LEU A 161 11.35 7.64 -27.03
N LYS A 162 10.44 7.04 -27.80
CA LYS A 162 10.09 7.48 -29.15
C LYS A 162 8.59 7.51 -29.34
N PHE A 163 8.05 8.68 -29.64
CA PHE A 163 6.66 8.84 -30.05
C PHE A 163 6.59 8.99 -31.57
N VAL A 164 5.67 8.25 -32.19
CA VAL A 164 5.38 8.31 -33.63
C VAL A 164 3.90 8.54 -33.82
N SER A 165 3.54 9.48 -34.70
CA SER A 165 2.18 9.65 -35.22
C SER A 165 2.14 9.53 -36.75
N ASP A 166 1.05 8.98 -37.27
CA ASP A 166 0.79 8.76 -38.69
C ASP A 166 0.05 9.95 -39.32
N GLY A 167 -0.48 9.80 -40.54
CA GLY A 167 -1.14 10.89 -41.28
C GLY A 167 -2.54 11.27 -40.79
N SER A 168 -3.13 10.54 -39.84
CA SER A 168 -4.53 10.64 -39.45
C SER A 168 -4.76 10.44 -37.94
N ILE A 169 -6.02 10.53 -37.52
CA ILE A 169 -6.55 10.24 -36.16
C ILE A 169 -5.61 10.66 -35.01
N ASN A 170 -5.70 11.93 -34.64
CA ASN A 170 -4.94 12.45 -33.51
C ASN A 170 -5.78 12.45 -32.22
N LYS A 171 -5.07 12.46 -31.08
CA LYS A 171 -5.62 12.46 -29.72
C LYS A 171 -4.80 13.39 -28.84
N ALA A 172 -5.24 13.61 -27.59
CA ALA A 172 -4.53 14.46 -26.64
C ALA A 172 -3.07 14.01 -26.40
N GLY A 173 -2.77 12.72 -26.57
CA GLY A 173 -1.43 12.15 -26.46
C GLY A 173 -1.12 11.74 -25.02
N PHE A 174 0.07 12.05 -24.53
CA PHE A 174 0.52 11.54 -23.23
C PHE A 174 1.25 12.60 -22.42
N ALA A 175 1.21 12.43 -21.10
CA ALA A 175 2.07 13.13 -20.17
C ALA A 175 2.73 12.11 -19.25
N VAL A 176 4.06 12.11 -19.21
CA VAL A 176 4.86 11.23 -18.35
C VAL A 176 5.78 12.06 -17.46
N ASN A 177 5.95 11.60 -16.23
CA ASN A 177 7.02 12.09 -15.37
C ASN A 177 8.14 11.06 -15.36
N PHE A 178 9.37 11.54 -15.43
CA PHE A 178 10.54 10.72 -15.16
C PHE A 178 11.26 11.25 -13.92
N PHE A 179 11.90 10.34 -13.20
CA PHE A 179 12.71 10.67 -12.03
C PHE A 179 13.80 9.65 -11.82
N LYS A 180 14.81 10.06 -11.07
CA LYS A 180 15.88 9.23 -10.55
C LYS A 180 15.29 8.27 -9.53
N GLU A 181 15.24 7.01 -9.90
CA GLU A 181 14.82 5.90 -9.04
C GLU A 181 15.98 5.51 -8.13
N VAL A 182 15.71 5.55 -6.83
CA VAL A 182 16.66 5.22 -5.77
C VAL A 182 16.17 3.94 -5.11
N ASP A 183 17.08 3.02 -4.82
CA ASP A 183 16.78 1.92 -3.92
C ASP A 183 17.17 2.32 -2.49
N GLU A 184 16.20 2.80 -1.70
CA GLU A 184 16.45 3.18 -0.31
C GLU A 184 16.76 1.98 0.59
N CYS A 185 16.32 0.77 0.21
CA CYS A 185 16.57 -0.45 0.96
C CYS A 185 18.01 -0.95 0.80
N SER A 186 18.66 -0.62 -0.32
CA SER A 186 20.09 -0.88 -0.56
C SER A 186 21.03 0.09 0.17
N ARG A 187 20.50 1.13 0.84
CA ARG A 187 21.31 2.02 1.69
C ARG A 187 21.74 1.33 2.99
N PRO A 188 22.84 1.76 3.65
CA PRO A 188 23.31 1.16 4.89
C PRO A 188 22.25 1.09 6.01
N ASN A 189 21.36 2.08 6.08
CA ASN A 189 20.29 2.13 7.08
C ASN A 189 18.97 1.45 6.63
N ARG A 190 18.94 0.74 5.48
CA ARG A 190 17.74 0.05 4.94
C ARG A 190 16.45 0.90 4.96
N GLY A 191 16.54 2.13 4.45
CA GLY A 191 15.41 3.09 4.51
C GLY A 191 15.01 3.55 5.92
N GLY A 192 15.71 3.16 6.97
CA GLY A 192 15.33 3.39 8.36
C GLY A 192 14.18 2.49 8.84
N CYS A 193 13.94 1.36 8.16
CA CYS A 193 12.96 0.36 8.58
C CYS A 193 13.52 -0.51 9.71
N GLU A 194 12.73 -0.78 10.75
CA GLU A 194 13.15 -1.62 11.87
C GLU A 194 13.40 -3.07 11.44
N GLN A 195 12.49 -3.63 10.65
CA GLN A 195 12.56 -5.03 10.21
C GLN A 195 12.81 -5.13 8.70
N ARG A 196 11.76 -5.02 7.88
CA ARG A 196 11.84 -5.24 6.43
C ARG A 196 11.62 -3.96 5.66
N CYS A 197 12.52 -3.67 4.74
CA CYS A 197 12.36 -2.60 3.75
C CYS A 197 11.93 -3.18 2.41
N LEU A 198 10.90 -2.60 1.81
CA LEU A 198 10.38 -2.97 0.49
C LEU A 198 10.55 -1.77 -0.45
N ASN A 199 11.44 -1.89 -1.43
CA ASN A 199 11.63 -0.85 -2.43
C ASN A 199 10.44 -0.80 -3.39
N THR A 200 9.97 0.39 -3.71
CA THR A 200 8.86 0.64 -4.64
C THR A 200 9.28 1.66 -5.69
N LEU A 201 8.55 1.80 -6.79
CA LEU A 201 8.92 2.79 -7.80
C LEU A 201 8.67 4.21 -7.26
N GLY A 202 9.72 5.01 -7.16
CA GLY A 202 9.71 6.38 -6.63
C GLY A 202 9.69 6.48 -5.11
N SER A 203 9.75 5.35 -4.37
CA SER A 203 9.72 5.36 -2.90
C SER A 203 10.08 4.00 -2.30
N TYR A 204 9.87 3.83 -1.00
CA TYR A 204 9.95 2.55 -0.31
C TYR A 204 8.93 2.50 0.83
N LYS A 205 8.64 1.31 1.32
CA LYS A 205 7.81 1.10 2.51
C LYS A 205 8.45 0.11 3.46
N CYS A 206 8.27 0.36 4.76
CA CYS A 206 8.63 -0.61 5.77
C CYS A 206 7.50 -1.65 5.93
N SER A 207 7.88 -2.86 6.27
CA SER A 207 7.00 -3.97 6.59
C SER A 207 7.56 -4.74 7.76
N CYS A 208 6.69 -5.49 8.43
CA CYS A 208 7.04 -6.23 9.62
C CYS A 208 6.95 -7.74 9.36
N ASP A 209 7.72 -8.50 10.13
CA ASP A 209 7.68 -9.95 10.16
C ASP A 209 6.35 -10.44 10.75
N PRO A 210 5.91 -11.67 10.44
CA PRO A 210 4.70 -12.24 11.01
C PRO A 210 4.69 -12.16 12.55
N GLY A 211 3.59 -11.66 13.12
CA GLY A 211 3.47 -11.39 14.56
C GLY A 211 3.75 -9.94 14.96
N TYR A 212 4.11 -9.08 14.00
CA TYR A 212 4.31 -7.65 14.19
C TYR A 212 3.44 -6.83 13.23
N GLU A 213 3.06 -5.64 13.66
CA GLU A 213 2.34 -4.65 12.87
C GLU A 213 3.17 -3.36 12.78
N LEU A 214 2.99 -2.65 11.66
CA LEU A 214 3.73 -1.42 11.42
C LEU A 214 3.20 -0.31 12.33
N ALA A 215 4.11 0.29 13.11
CA ALA A 215 3.80 1.38 14.02
C ALA A 215 3.27 2.62 13.27
N PRO A 216 2.63 3.58 13.96
CA PRO A 216 2.09 4.80 13.34
C PRO A 216 3.12 5.65 12.58
N ASP A 217 4.41 5.55 12.93
CA ASP A 217 5.50 6.23 12.23
C ASP A 217 5.91 5.59 10.90
N LYS A 218 5.27 4.45 10.55
CA LYS A 218 5.51 3.66 9.35
C LYS A 218 6.93 3.12 9.20
N ARG A 219 7.68 3.02 10.30
CA ARG A 219 9.08 2.54 10.30
C ARG A 219 9.35 1.45 11.33
N ARG A 220 8.79 1.61 12.53
CA ARG A 220 8.92 0.64 13.61
C ARG A 220 7.87 -0.47 13.49
N CYS A 221 8.16 -1.59 14.10
CA CYS A 221 7.33 -2.78 14.13
C CYS A 221 6.96 -3.10 15.57
N GLU A 222 5.67 -3.04 15.89
CA GLU A 222 5.16 -3.36 17.21
C GLU A 222 4.59 -4.77 17.21
N ALA A 223 4.76 -5.50 18.31
CA ALA A 223 4.18 -6.84 18.41
C ALA A 223 2.65 -6.74 18.29
N ALA A 224 2.11 -7.36 17.23
CA ALA A 224 0.69 -7.42 16.97
C ALA A 224 0.06 -8.46 17.88
N CYS A 225 -1.15 -8.18 18.37
CA CYS A 225 -1.87 -9.11 19.23
C CYS A 225 -3.39 -8.96 19.09
N GLY A 226 -4.12 -10.01 19.47
CA GLY A 226 -5.56 -10.09 19.28
C GLY A 226 -5.99 -10.64 17.91
N GLY A 227 -7.28 -10.46 17.60
CA GLY A 227 -7.90 -10.85 16.34
C GLY A 227 -9.12 -11.76 16.51
N PHE A 228 -9.81 -12.01 15.40
CA PHE A 228 -10.97 -12.91 15.33
C PHE A 228 -10.52 -14.29 14.83
N LEU A 229 -10.72 -15.32 15.65
CA LEU A 229 -10.24 -16.68 15.39
C LEU A 229 -11.44 -17.65 15.30
N THR A 230 -11.57 -18.28 14.14
CA THR A 230 -12.65 -19.26 13.85
C THR A 230 -12.15 -20.70 13.72
N LYS A 231 -10.86 -20.93 13.94
CA LYS A 231 -10.28 -22.27 13.92
C LYS A 231 -10.80 -23.06 15.12
N LEU A 232 -11.00 -24.37 14.95
CA LEU A 232 -11.44 -25.25 16.05
C LEU A 232 -10.35 -25.49 17.09
N ASN A 233 -9.07 -25.34 16.73
CA ASN A 233 -7.96 -25.38 17.65
C ASN A 233 -6.88 -24.37 17.24
N GLY A 234 -6.00 -24.03 18.18
CA GLY A 234 -4.89 -23.13 17.93
C GLY A 234 -4.22 -22.67 19.22
N SER A 235 -3.32 -21.70 19.08
CA SER A 235 -2.64 -21.07 20.22
C SER A 235 -2.69 -19.56 20.12
N ILE A 236 -2.79 -18.91 21.27
CA ILE A 236 -2.65 -17.47 21.45
C ILE A 236 -1.50 -17.20 22.41
N THR A 237 -0.76 -16.12 22.17
CA THR A 237 0.38 -15.71 22.98
C THR A 237 0.31 -14.22 23.27
N SER A 238 0.90 -13.80 24.38
CA SER A 238 1.17 -12.38 24.60
C SER A 238 2.06 -11.81 23.48
N PRO A 239 1.89 -10.52 23.13
CA PRO A 239 2.75 -9.86 22.14
C PRO A 239 4.23 -10.01 22.54
N GLY A 240 5.09 -10.40 21.60
CA GLY A 240 6.53 -10.55 21.85
C GLY A 240 6.99 -11.88 22.46
N TRP A 241 6.07 -12.81 22.78
CA TRP A 241 6.41 -14.13 23.31
C TRP A 241 7.47 -14.86 22.45
N PRO A 242 8.54 -15.47 23.03
CA PRO A 242 8.76 -15.74 24.46
C PRO A 242 9.54 -14.64 25.22
N LYS A 243 9.72 -13.46 24.62
CA LYS A 243 10.29 -12.29 25.29
C LYS A 243 9.22 -11.59 26.13
N GLU A 244 9.63 -10.61 26.91
CA GLU A 244 8.71 -9.79 27.68
C GLU A 244 7.72 -9.04 26.78
N TYR A 245 6.47 -8.95 27.21
CA TYR A 245 5.45 -8.21 26.47
C TYR A 245 5.68 -6.71 26.54
N PRO A 246 5.31 -5.93 25.51
CA PRO A 246 5.40 -4.48 25.57
C PRO A 246 4.36 -3.85 26.52
N PRO A 247 4.66 -2.69 27.13
CA PRO A 247 3.72 -1.92 27.94
C PRO A 247 2.62 -1.29 27.08
N ASN A 248 1.52 -0.87 27.71
CA ASN A 248 0.36 -0.18 27.13
C ASN A 248 -0.34 -0.96 26.01
N LYS A 249 -0.33 -2.30 26.05
CA LYS A 249 -1.04 -3.12 25.07
C LYS A 249 -2.46 -3.41 25.55
N ASN A 250 -3.37 -3.46 24.58
CA ASN A 250 -4.71 -3.99 24.76
C ASN A 250 -5.00 -4.97 23.62
N CYS A 251 -4.81 -6.25 23.90
CA CYS A 251 -4.96 -7.34 22.95
C CYS A 251 -6.28 -8.04 23.19
N ILE A 252 -7.12 -8.15 22.17
CA ILE A 252 -8.42 -8.82 22.29
C ILE A 252 -8.48 -9.96 21.27
N TRP A 253 -8.57 -11.19 21.75
CA TRP A 253 -8.88 -12.36 20.94
C TRP A 253 -10.35 -12.72 21.08
N GLN A 254 -11.03 -12.87 19.94
CA GLN A 254 -12.41 -13.29 19.85
C GLN A 254 -12.45 -14.67 19.17
N LEU A 255 -12.68 -15.70 19.98
CA LEU A 255 -12.75 -17.09 19.53
C LEU A 255 -14.22 -17.43 19.21
N VAL A 256 -14.49 -17.97 18.04
CA VAL A 256 -15.83 -18.41 17.62
C VAL A 256 -15.75 -19.80 16.99
N ALA A 257 -16.42 -20.75 17.62
CA ALA A 257 -16.62 -22.10 17.11
C ALA A 257 -18.01 -22.23 16.45
N PRO A 258 -18.27 -23.30 15.68
CA PRO A 258 -19.61 -23.62 15.21
C PRO A 258 -20.61 -23.77 16.37
N THR A 259 -21.90 -23.60 16.10
CA THR A 259 -22.96 -23.83 17.09
C THR A 259 -22.90 -25.26 17.64
N GLN A 260 -23.23 -25.46 18.93
CA GLN A 260 -23.10 -26.73 19.69
C GLN A 260 -21.67 -27.10 20.13
N TYR A 261 -20.67 -26.28 19.81
CA TYR A 261 -19.32 -26.43 20.34
C TYR A 261 -19.12 -25.52 21.55
N ARG A 262 -18.20 -25.91 22.43
CA ARG A 262 -17.65 -25.08 23.50
C ARG A 262 -16.14 -24.99 23.36
N ILE A 263 -15.60 -23.87 23.79
CA ILE A 263 -14.20 -23.53 23.63
C ILE A 263 -13.53 -23.66 25.00
N SER A 264 -12.51 -24.49 25.08
CA SER A 264 -11.66 -24.62 26.26
C SER A 264 -10.33 -23.93 26.01
N LEU A 265 -9.90 -23.10 26.96
CA LEU A 265 -8.64 -22.39 26.94
C LEU A 265 -7.74 -22.94 28.05
N GLN A 266 -6.53 -23.35 27.68
CA GLN A 266 -5.54 -23.89 28.60
C GLN A 266 -4.22 -23.13 28.45
N PHE A 267 -3.70 -22.64 29.57
CA PHE A 267 -2.39 -21.99 29.60
C PHE A 267 -1.27 -23.03 29.69
N ASP A 268 -0.29 -22.91 28.81
CA ASP A 268 0.97 -23.64 28.86
C ASP A 268 1.98 -22.90 29.75
N PHE A 269 1.94 -21.56 29.70
CA PHE A 269 2.77 -20.66 30.49
C PHE A 269 1.98 -19.39 30.84
N PHE A 270 2.18 -18.86 32.04
CA PHE A 270 1.55 -17.63 32.51
C PHE A 270 2.44 -16.89 33.52
N GLU A 271 2.86 -15.68 33.18
CA GLU A 271 3.62 -14.77 34.03
C GLU A 271 3.35 -13.32 33.63
N THR A 272 2.57 -12.60 34.43
CA THR A 272 2.20 -11.19 34.20
C THR A 272 2.44 -10.39 35.48
N GLU A 273 2.63 -9.07 35.37
CA GLU A 273 2.65 -8.21 36.55
C GLU A 273 1.30 -8.27 37.27
N GLY A 274 1.30 -8.49 38.58
CA GLY A 274 0.06 -8.61 39.31
C GLY A 274 0.22 -8.58 40.81
N ASN A 275 -0.89 -8.22 41.46
CA ASN A 275 -1.14 -8.38 42.88
C ASN A 275 -2.50 -9.09 43.06
N ASP A 276 -2.98 -9.25 44.29
CA ASP A 276 -4.21 -10.00 44.59
C ASP A 276 -5.48 -9.50 43.86
N VAL A 277 -5.46 -8.30 43.28
CA VAL A 277 -6.60 -7.67 42.59
C VAL A 277 -6.37 -7.50 41.08
N CYS A 278 -5.20 -7.89 40.57
CA CYS A 278 -4.83 -7.75 39.15
C CYS A 278 -5.06 -6.34 38.61
N LYS A 279 -4.56 -5.34 39.34
CA LYS A 279 -4.76 -3.92 39.02
C LYS A 279 -3.91 -3.45 37.83
N TYR A 280 -2.72 -4.01 37.67
CA TYR A 280 -1.73 -3.64 36.66
C TYR A 280 -2.02 -4.44 35.38
N ASP A 281 -1.19 -5.42 35.08
CA ASP A 281 -1.34 -6.28 33.92
C ASP A 281 -2.29 -7.44 34.22
N PHE A 282 -3.10 -7.82 33.25
CA PHE A 282 -4.04 -8.93 33.44
C PHE A 282 -4.48 -9.56 32.14
N VAL A 283 -4.91 -10.82 32.26
CA VAL A 283 -5.70 -11.52 31.25
C VAL A 283 -7.12 -11.72 31.77
N GLU A 284 -8.11 -11.24 31.03
CA GLU A 284 -9.52 -11.39 31.33
C GLU A 284 -10.19 -12.33 30.33
N VAL A 285 -10.95 -13.30 30.83
CA VAL A 285 -11.61 -14.32 29.97
C VAL A 285 -13.13 -14.29 30.19
N ARG A 286 -13.90 -14.21 29.09
CA ARG A 286 -15.37 -14.12 29.11
C ARG A 286 -16.04 -15.11 28.14
N SER A 287 -17.21 -15.61 28.53
CA SER A 287 -18.11 -16.40 27.65
C SER A 287 -19.03 -15.49 26.84
N GLY A 288 -18.51 -14.97 25.73
CA GLY A 288 -19.19 -14.03 24.83
C GLY A 288 -18.22 -13.08 24.15
N LEU A 289 -18.69 -12.37 23.12
CA LEU A 289 -17.84 -11.48 22.31
C LEU A 289 -17.81 -10.03 22.81
N THR A 290 -18.65 -9.68 23.78
CA THR A 290 -18.78 -8.32 24.33
C THR A 290 -18.15 -8.22 25.72
N ALA A 291 -17.84 -6.99 26.15
CA ALA A 291 -17.32 -6.73 27.50
C ALA A 291 -18.35 -7.08 28.60
N ASP A 292 -19.64 -7.05 28.31
CA ASP A 292 -20.72 -7.34 29.27
C ASP A 292 -21.00 -8.85 29.42
N SER A 293 -20.32 -9.68 28.63
CA SER A 293 -20.48 -11.13 28.66
C SER A 293 -19.98 -11.72 29.99
N LYS A 294 -20.48 -12.92 30.34
CA LYS A 294 -20.15 -13.59 31.61
C LYS A 294 -18.64 -13.71 31.80
N LEU A 295 -18.14 -13.11 32.88
CA LEU A 295 -16.75 -13.18 33.29
C LEU A 295 -16.44 -14.55 33.93
N HIS A 296 -15.40 -15.21 33.44
CA HIS A 296 -14.82 -16.39 34.08
C HIS A 296 -13.80 -16.01 35.12
N GLY A 297 -12.92 -15.05 34.79
CA GLY A 297 -11.93 -14.56 35.72
C GLY A 297 -11.03 -13.49 35.12
N LYS A 298 -10.36 -12.78 36.01
CA LYS A 298 -9.29 -11.84 35.72
C LYS A 298 -8.03 -12.37 36.39
N PHE A 299 -7.02 -12.67 35.59
CA PHE A 299 -5.83 -13.41 36.00
C PHE A 299 -4.60 -12.53 35.88
N CYS A 300 -3.69 -12.63 36.84
CA CYS A 300 -2.40 -11.94 36.84
C CYS A 300 -1.40 -12.70 37.73
N GLY A 301 -0.14 -12.27 37.75
CA GLY A 301 0.93 -12.93 38.52
C GLY A 301 1.53 -14.13 37.77
N SER A 302 2.12 -15.06 38.52
CA SER A 302 2.81 -16.26 38.00
C SER A 302 2.04 -17.57 38.22
N GLU A 303 0.91 -17.51 38.93
CA GLU A 303 0.04 -18.66 39.14
C GLU A 303 -0.73 -18.94 37.85
N LYS A 304 -0.63 -20.18 37.36
CA LYS A 304 -1.25 -20.58 36.10
C LYS A 304 -2.75 -20.85 36.29
N PRO A 305 -3.65 -20.21 35.51
CA PRO A 305 -5.07 -20.51 35.60
C PRO A 305 -5.41 -21.97 35.26
N GLU A 306 -6.45 -22.50 35.89
CA GLU A 306 -7.06 -23.77 35.47
C GLU A 306 -7.70 -23.64 34.08
N VAL A 307 -8.08 -24.77 33.48
CA VAL A 307 -8.71 -24.78 32.15
C VAL A 307 -10.05 -24.05 32.20
N ILE A 308 -10.23 -23.09 31.29
CA ILE A 308 -11.45 -22.26 31.25
C ILE A 308 -12.29 -22.69 30.05
N THR A 309 -13.51 -23.13 30.29
CA THR A 309 -14.45 -23.54 29.23
C THR A 309 -15.57 -22.51 29.06
N SER A 310 -15.78 -22.01 27.84
CA SER A 310 -16.87 -21.08 27.51
C SER A 310 -18.24 -21.68 27.81
N GLN A 311 -19.26 -20.87 28.06
CA GLN A 311 -20.65 -21.34 28.21
C GLN A 311 -21.32 -21.64 26.86
N TYR A 312 -20.88 -20.95 25.80
CA TYR A 312 -21.42 -21.06 24.45
C TYR A 312 -20.28 -21.33 23.45
N ASN A 313 -20.56 -21.18 22.16
CA ASN A 313 -19.59 -21.35 21.08
C ASN A 313 -18.65 -20.15 20.86
N ASN A 314 -18.56 -19.23 21.82
CA ASN A 314 -17.70 -18.06 21.71
C ASN A 314 -17.02 -17.72 23.03
N MET A 315 -15.82 -17.14 22.92
CA MET A 315 -15.00 -16.73 24.05
C MET A 315 -14.22 -15.46 23.68
N ARG A 316 -14.14 -14.51 24.60
CA ARG A 316 -13.29 -13.32 24.49
C ARG A 316 -12.17 -13.41 25.51
N VAL A 317 -10.94 -13.26 25.05
CA VAL A 317 -9.74 -13.17 25.88
C VAL A 317 -9.15 -11.77 25.68
N GLU A 318 -9.02 -11.00 26.75
CA GLU A 318 -8.43 -9.66 26.72
C GLU A 318 -7.16 -9.63 27.57
N PHE A 319 -6.03 -9.26 26.98
CA PHE A 319 -4.80 -8.98 27.70
C PHE A 319 -4.54 -7.48 27.70
N LYS A 320 -4.35 -6.91 28.89
CA LYS A 320 -4.04 -5.50 29.07
C LYS A 320 -2.75 -5.36 29.85
N SER A 321 -1.82 -4.54 29.33
CA SER A 321 -0.62 -4.10 30.06
C SER A 321 -0.63 -2.61 30.33
N ASP A 322 -0.07 -2.19 31.46
CA ASP A 322 0.10 -0.79 31.83
C ASP A 322 1.42 -0.19 31.30
N ASN A 323 1.80 1.00 31.76
CA ASN A 323 2.98 1.70 31.25
C ASN A 323 4.31 1.30 31.92
N THR A 324 4.28 0.36 32.86
CA THR A 324 5.41 -0.10 33.65
C THR A 324 5.58 -1.62 33.59
N VAL A 325 6.62 -2.11 34.27
CA VAL A 325 6.97 -3.52 34.55
C VAL A 325 6.35 -4.55 33.60
N SER A 326 7.17 -5.06 32.67
CA SER A 326 6.76 -6.17 31.82
C SER A 326 7.33 -7.50 32.33
N LYS A 327 6.63 -8.59 32.04
CA LYS A 327 7.03 -9.98 32.32
C LYS A 327 7.00 -10.78 31.02
N LYS A 328 7.34 -12.08 31.07
CA LYS A 328 7.32 -12.98 29.89
C LYS A 328 5.95 -13.12 29.24
N GLY A 329 4.87 -12.89 29.98
CA GLY A 329 3.50 -12.98 29.47
C GLY A 329 2.96 -14.39 29.49
N PHE A 330 2.27 -14.80 28.43
CA PHE A 330 1.60 -16.09 28.41
C PHE A 330 1.63 -16.77 27.04
N LYS A 331 1.50 -18.10 27.09
CA LYS A 331 1.16 -18.94 25.94
C LYS A 331 0.01 -19.82 26.35
N ALA A 332 -1.08 -19.76 25.58
CA ALA A 332 -2.26 -20.58 25.79
C ALA A 332 -2.64 -21.29 24.49
N HIS A 333 -3.15 -22.50 24.61
CA HIS A 333 -3.80 -23.21 23.52
C HIS A 333 -5.30 -23.27 23.78
N PHE A 334 -6.06 -23.13 22.70
CA PHE A 334 -7.51 -23.28 22.74
C PHE A 334 -7.93 -24.43 21.82
N PHE A 335 -9.01 -25.08 22.21
CA PHE A 335 -9.63 -26.13 21.43
C PHE A 335 -11.13 -26.07 21.64
N SER A 336 -11.85 -26.42 20.58
CA SER A 336 -13.30 -26.44 20.54
C SER A 336 -13.74 -27.88 20.44
N ASP A 337 -14.63 -28.26 21.34
CA ASP A 337 -15.20 -29.60 21.39
C ASP A 337 -16.71 -29.50 21.31
N LYS A 338 -17.34 -30.51 20.72
CA LYS A 338 -18.80 -30.56 20.73
C LYS A 338 -19.22 -30.84 22.17
N ASP A 339 -20.22 -30.12 22.66
CA ASP A 339 -20.79 -30.42 23.97
C ASP A 339 -21.99 -31.34 23.75
N GLU A 340 -21.78 -32.66 23.74
CA GLU A 340 -22.88 -33.61 23.58
C GLU A 340 -23.86 -33.57 24.75
N CYS A 341 -23.39 -33.21 25.94
CA CYS A 341 -24.24 -33.06 27.13
C CYS A 341 -25.23 -31.89 27.01
N SER A 342 -24.90 -30.87 26.21
CA SER A 342 -25.78 -29.71 26.00
C SER A 342 -27.10 -30.05 25.30
N LYS A 343 -27.19 -31.21 24.63
CA LYS A 343 -28.39 -31.68 23.95
C LYS A 343 -28.89 -32.98 24.56
N ASP A 344 -30.09 -32.96 25.11
CA ASP A 344 -30.76 -34.13 25.71
C ASP A 344 -29.88 -34.87 26.74
N ASN A 345 -29.04 -34.11 27.48
CA ASN A 345 -28.10 -34.66 28.46
C ASN A 345 -27.17 -35.75 27.88
N GLY A 346 -26.80 -35.67 26.60
CA GLY A 346 -26.03 -36.71 25.91
C GLY A 346 -26.75 -38.06 25.83
N GLY A 347 -28.05 -38.14 26.13
CA GLY A 347 -28.78 -39.39 26.30
C GLY A 347 -28.41 -40.13 27.60
N CYS A 348 -27.75 -39.49 28.56
CA CYS A 348 -27.47 -40.07 29.87
C CYS A 348 -28.72 -40.06 30.76
N GLN A 349 -28.99 -41.16 31.46
CA GLN A 349 -30.11 -41.23 32.40
C GLN A 349 -29.93 -40.27 33.58
N GLN A 350 -28.70 -40.07 34.04
CA GLN A 350 -28.39 -39.21 35.19
C GLN A 350 -27.47 -38.05 34.79
N ASP A 351 -26.17 -38.11 35.08
CA ASP A 351 -25.30 -36.95 34.91
C ASP A 351 -24.42 -37.17 33.66
N CYS A 352 -24.44 -36.23 32.71
CA CYS A 352 -23.55 -36.26 31.55
C CYS A 352 -22.31 -35.40 31.81
N VAL A 353 -21.14 -35.97 31.57
CA VAL A 353 -19.85 -35.29 31.67
C VAL A 353 -19.25 -35.19 30.28
N ASN A 354 -19.13 -33.97 29.77
CA ASN A 354 -18.49 -33.74 28.49
C ASN A 354 -16.98 -33.97 28.63
N THR A 355 -16.42 -34.80 27.76
CA THR A 355 -14.99 -35.14 27.73
C THR A 355 -14.40 -34.67 26.40
N PHE A 356 -13.08 -34.64 26.25
CA PHE A 356 -12.52 -34.19 24.97
C PHE A 356 -12.84 -35.16 23.83
N GLY A 357 -13.63 -34.72 22.84
CA GLY A 357 -14.00 -35.48 21.65
C GLY A 357 -15.11 -36.51 21.88
N SER A 358 -15.73 -36.53 23.06
CA SER A 358 -16.79 -37.47 23.46
C SER A 358 -17.50 -36.97 24.72
N TYR A 359 -18.40 -37.76 25.27
CA TYR A 359 -18.96 -37.57 26.61
C TYR A 359 -19.04 -38.91 27.33
N GLU A 360 -19.20 -38.87 28.64
CA GLU A 360 -19.47 -40.04 29.46
C GLU A 360 -20.67 -39.79 30.37
N CYS A 361 -21.47 -40.82 30.60
CA CYS A 361 -22.54 -40.78 31.58
C CYS A 361 -22.00 -41.24 32.93
N GLN A 362 -22.30 -40.49 33.97
CA GLN A 362 -22.01 -40.80 35.36
C GLN A 362 -23.30 -40.98 36.16
N CYS A 363 -23.23 -41.88 37.13
CA CYS A 363 -24.34 -42.17 38.03
C CYS A 363 -24.09 -41.56 39.40
N ARG A 364 -25.16 -41.09 40.04
CA ARG A 364 -25.19 -40.57 41.41
C ARG A 364 -24.94 -41.70 42.41
N SER A 365 -24.53 -41.31 43.61
CA SER A 365 -24.26 -42.25 44.70
C SER A 365 -25.43 -43.24 44.92
N GLY A 366 -25.13 -44.53 44.97
CA GLY A 366 -26.12 -45.61 45.08
C GLY A 366 -26.45 -46.31 43.76
N PHE A 367 -25.91 -45.84 42.63
CA PHE A 367 -26.13 -46.41 41.31
C PHE A 367 -24.79 -46.74 40.62
N VAL A 368 -24.80 -47.74 39.73
CA VAL A 368 -23.69 -48.12 38.86
C VAL A 368 -24.10 -47.99 37.40
N LEU A 369 -23.17 -47.56 36.56
CA LEU A 369 -23.40 -47.40 35.13
C LEU A 369 -23.68 -48.76 34.49
N HIS A 370 -24.77 -48.84 33.74
CA HIS A 370 -25.20 -50.02 33.02
C HIS A 370 -24.31 -50.30 31.80
N ASP A 371 -24.36 -51.53 31.26
CA ASP A 371 -23.51 -51.96 30.14
C ASP A 371 -23.72 -51.15 28.85
N ASN A 372 -24.90 -50.53 28.70
CA ASN A 372 -25.17 -49.62 27.57
C ASN A 372 -24.50 -48.25 27.72
N LYS A 373 -23.80 -47.98 28.83
CA LYS A 373 -23.08 -46.73 29.14
C LYS A 373 -23.95 -45.48 29.25
N HIS A 374 -25.28 -45.63 29.27
CA HIS A 374 -26.24 -44.53 29.33
C HIS A 374 -27.12 -44.60 30.57
N ASP A 375 -27.52 -45.81 30.98
CA ASP A 375 -28.42 -46.02 32.10
C ASP A 375 -27.67 -46.27 33.42
N CYS A 376 -28.34 -46.02 34.53
CA CYS A 376 -27.84 -46.19 35.88
C CYS A 376 -28.70 -47.24 36.62
N LYS A 377 -28.06 -48.32 37.08
CA LYS A 377 -28.70 -49.40 37.84
C LYS A 377 -28.44 -49.23 39.33
N GLU A 378 -29.47 -49.40 40.15
CA GLU A 378 -29.29 -49.39 41.61
C GLU A 378 -28.32 -50.49 42.06
N VAL A 379 -27.43 -50.12 42.97
CA VAL A 379 -26.60 -51.10 43.67
C VAL A 379 -27.50 -51.81 44.66
N SER A 380 -28.00 -52.99 44.30
CA SER A 380 -28.75 -53.85 45.20
C SER A 380 -27.84 -54.20 46.39
N ALA A 381 -28.16 -53.64 47.56
CA ALA A 381 -27.56 -54.06 48.82
C ALA A 381 -27.86 -55.56 48.99
N ALA A 382 -26.83 -56.40 48.92
CA ALA A 382 -26.96 -57.78 49.34
C ALA A 382 -27.20 -57.77 50.86
N CYS A 383 -28.44 -58.10 51.26
CA CYS A 383 -28.78 -58.41 52.64
C CYS A 383 -28.06 -59.65 53.15
#